data_AF-A0A1F5WP16-F1
#
_entry.id   AF-A0A1F5WP16-F1
#
_cell.length_a   1.000
_cell.length_b   1.000
_cell.length_c   1.000
_cell.angle_alpha   90.00
_cell.angle_beta   90.00
_cell.angle_gamma   90.00
#
_symmetry.space_group_name_H-M   'P 1'
#
loop_
_entity.id
_entity.type
_entity.pdbx_description
1 polymer ?
#
loop_
_entity_poly.entity_id
_entity_poly.type
_entity_poly.pdbx_seq_one_letter_code
_entity_poly.pdbx_strand_id
1 'polypeptide(L)' 'MFKSFFSKFKKDSIKKFSKDPVCGMRAGDEISSVYKGQTYAFCSGYCKEEFEKNPEAYIAK' A
#
# COMPACT_ATOMS: atom_id res chain seq x y z
N MET A 1 -24.96 38.19 -3.91
CA MET A 1 -24.25 38.30 -5.20
C MET A 1 -22.76 38.46 -4.92
N PHE A 2 -22.06 37.38 -4.52
CA PHE A 2 -20.59 37.32 -4.49
C PHE A 2 -20.20 36.04 -5.21
N LYS A 3 -19.92 36.22 -6.51
CA LYS A 3 -19.39 35.22 -7.40
C LYS A 3 -18.00 34.82 -6.92
N SER A 4 -17.80 33.51 -6.85
CA SER A 4 -16.56 32.84 -7.18
C SER A 4 -15.40 32.89 -6.17
N PHE A 5 -14.65 31.79 -6.28
CA PHE A 5 -13.18 31.73 -6.25
C PHE A 5 -12.56 31.19 -4.95
N PHE A 6 -11.60 30.27 -5.13
CA PHE A 6 -10.73 29.64 -4.11
C PHE A 6 -11.45 28.68 -3.13
N SER A 7 -11.27 27.36 -3.15
CA SER A 7 -10.10 26.55 -3.47
C SER A 7 -10.61 25.10 -3.63
N LYS A 8 -10.61 24.47 -4.80
CA LYS A 8 -9.44 23.82 -5.42
C LYS A 8 -8.32 23.41 -4.45
N PHE A 9 -8.66 22.84 -3.29
CA PHE A 9 -7.76 21.88 -2.64
C PHE A 9 -7.84 20.57 -3.45
N LYS A 10 -7.07 20.55 -4.55
CA LYS A 10 -6.50 19.30 -5.07
C LYS A 10 -5.83 18.66 -3.86
N LYS A 11 -6.50 17.72 -3.21
CA LYS A 11 -5.88 16.85 -2.23
C LYS A 11 -4.89 16.03 -3.04
N ASP A 12 -3.65 16.44 -2.90
CA ASP A 12 -2.47 15.98 -3.57
C ASP A 12 -2.51 14.47 -3.80
N SER A 13 -2.08 14.07 -4.99
CA SER A 13 -1.75 12.71 -5.37
C SER A 13 -1.08 11.99 -4.20
N ILE A 14 -1.88 11.24 -3.43
CA ILE A 14 -1.38 10.33 -2.41
C ILE A 14 -0.65 9.26 -3.21
N LYS A 15 0.67 9.41 -3.36
CA LYS A 15 1.55 8.31 -3.74
C LYS A 15 1.29 7.26 -2.68
N LYS A 16 0.41 6.31 -2.99
CA LYS A 16 -0.03 5.25 -2.10
C LYS A 16 1.16 4.32 -1.99
N PHE A 17 2.09 4.66 -1.10
CA PHE A 17 3.13 3.73 -0.70
C PHE A 17 2.41 2.50 -0.17
N SER A 18 2.56 1.38 -0.86
CA SER A 18 2.08 0.10 -0.35
C SER A 18 2.73 -0.09 1.01
N LYS A 19 1.89 -0.19 2.03
CA LYS A 19 2.37 -0.57 3.35
C LYS A 19 2.60 -2.06 3.32
N ASP A 20 3.73 -2.48 3.85
CA ASP A 20 4.01 -3.89 4.04
C ASP A 20 2.92 -4.47 4.98
N PRO A 21 2.16 -5.48 4.56
CA PRO A 21 1.07 -6.03 5.36
C PRO A 21 1.56 -6.88 6.55
N VAL A 22 2.84 -7.27 6.56
CA VAL A 22 3.47 -8.05 7.63
C VAL A 22 3.98 -7.14 8.75
N CYS A 23 4.80 -6.15 8.40
CA CYS A 23 5.46 -5.30 9.40
C CYS A 23 4.89 -3.87 9.50
N GLY A 24 4.05 -3.45 8.56
CA GLY A 24 3.49 -2.09 8.51
C GLY A 24 4.47 -1.01 8.06
N MET A 25 5.72 -1.38 7.74
CA MET A 25 6.72 -0.45 7.20
C MET A 25 6.37 -0.03 5.76
N ARG A 26 7.07 0.98 5.28
CA ARG A 26 6.98 1.40 3.88
C ARG A 26 7.58 0.30 3.01
N ALA A 27 6.74 -0.38 2.24
CA ALA A 27 7.26 -1.35 1.29
C ALA A 27 8.08 -0.64 0.21
N GLY A 28 9.14 -1.29 -0.24
CA GLY A 28 9.86 -0.89 -1.42
C GLY A 28 9.16 -1.42 -2.68
N ASP A 29 9.43 -0.80 -3.82
CA ASP A 29 9.03 -1.34 -5.13
C ASP A 29 9.91 -2.54 -5.56
N GLU A 30 10.87 -2.93 -4.73
CA GLU A 30 11.86 -3.98 -5.00
C GLU A 30 11.31 -5.40 -4.79
N ILE A 31 10.42 -5.56 -3.80
CA ILE A 31 9.92 -6.86 -3.38
C ILE A 31 8.40 -6.81 -3.37
N SER A 32 7.77 -7.48 -4.33
CA SER A 32 6.32 -7.59 -4.41
C SER A 32 5.88 -9.03 -4.67
N SER A 33 4.67 -9.37 -4.23
CA SER A 33 4.01 -10.64 -4.53
C SER A 33 2.55 -10.41 -4.88
N VAL A 34 2.03 -11.22 -5.80
CA VAL A 34 0.65 -11.12 -6.27
C VAL A 34 -0.17 -12.19 -5.58
N TYR A 35 -1.17 -11.78 -4.81
CA TYR A 35 -2.05 -12.69 -4.08
C TYR A 35 -3.52 -12.33 -4.30
N LYS A 36 -4.34 -13.30 -4.71
CA LYS A 36 -5.77 -13.12 -5.07
C LYS A 36 -6.00 -11.96 -6.07
N GLY A 37 -5.09 -11.78 -7.02
CA GLY A 37 -5.16 -10.70 -8.02
C GLY A 37 -4.77 -9.31 -7.51
N GLN A 38 -4.30 -9.18 -6.27
CA GLN A 38 -3.78 -7.94 -5.71
C GLN A 38 -2.26 -8.00 -5.57
N THR A 39 -1.57 -6.92 -5.91
CA THR A 39 -0.11 -6.81 -5.75
C THR A 39 0.20 -6.22 -4.39
N TYR A 40 0.90 -6.99 -3.56
CA TYR A 40 1.39 -6.58 -2.26
C TYR A 40 2.89 -6.31 -2.37
N ALA A 41 3.34 -5.20 -1.81
CA ALA A 41 4.75 -4.87 -1.73
C ALA A 41 5.24 -5.09 -0.30
N PHE A 42 6.52 -5.45 -0.17
CA PHE A 42 7.17 -5.79 1.08
C PHE A 42 8.45 -4.97 1.27
N CYS A 43 8.85 -4.75 2.52
CA CYS A 43 10.09 -4.04 2.84
C CYS A 43 11.32 -4.97 2.74
N SER A 44 11.14 -6.28 2.84
CA SER A 44 12.23 -7.26 2.83
C SER A 44 11.76 -8.62 2.31
N GLY A 45 12.71 -9.47 1.89
CA GLY A 45 12.42 -10.83 1.43
C GLY A 45 11.77 -11.67 2.53
N TYR A 46 12.19 -11.45 3.79
CA TYR A 46 11.57 -12.09 4.95
C TYR A 46 10.06 -11.80 5.06
N CYS A 47 9.65 -10.54 4.88
CA CYS A 47 8.22 -10.19 4.92
C CYS A 47 7.44 -10.83 3.78
N LYS A 48 8.05 -10.93 2.59
CA LYS A 48 7.45 -11.67 1.47
C LYS A 48 7.27 -13.15 1.80
N GLU A 49 8.30 -13.82 2.32
CA GLU A 49 8.22 -15.24 2.67
C GLU A 49 7.19 -15.52 3.77
N GLU A 50 7.13 -14.68 4.81
CA GLU A 50 6.14 -14.81 5.87
C GLU A 50 4.72 -14.60 5.32
N PHE A 51 4.56 -13.63 4.42
CA PHE A 51 3.31 -13.41 3.72
C PHE A 51 2.94 -14.58 2.81
N GLU A 52 3.88 -15.19 2.10
CA GLU A 52 3.60 -16.35 1.24
C GLU A 52 3.25 -17.61 2.03
N LYS A 53 3.81 -17.77 3.25
CA LYS A 53 3.43 -18.85 4.18
C LYS A 53 2.02 -18.70 4.70
N ASN A 54 1.59 -17.49 5.05
CA ASN A 54 0.26 -17.27 5.62
C ASN A 54 -0.38 -15.95 5.16
N PRO A 55 -0.69 -15.82 3.86
CA PRO A 55 -1.13 -14.55 3.29
C PRO A 55 -2.49 -14.12 3.85
N GLU A 56 -3.36 -15.10 4.14
CA GLU A 56 -4.69 -14.87 4.68
C GLU A 56 -4.66 -14.17 6.04
N ALA A 57 -3.68 -14.47 6.90
CA ALA A 57 -3.51 -13.78 8.18
C ALA A 57 -3.19 -12.28 8.03
N TYR A 58 -2.54 -11.89 6.93
CA TYR A 58 -2.12 -10.51 6.68
C TYR A 58 -3.11 -9.72 5.80
N ILE A 59 -3.92 -10.40 4.98
CA ILE A 59 -4.93 -9.75 4.12
C ILE A 59 -6.33 -9.66 4.74
N ALA A 60 -6.60 -10.33 5.87
CA ALA A 60 -7.93 -10.42 6.48
C ALA A 60 -8.39 -9.17 7.26
N LYS A 61 -8.02 -7.96 6.83
CA LYS A 61 -8.34 -6.72 7.56
C LYS A 61 -9.22 -5.75 6.78
#